data_AF-A0A7R9DN72-F1
#
_entry.id   AF-A0A7R9DN72-F1
#
_cell.length_a   1.000
_cell.length_b   1.000
_cell.length_c   1.000
_cell.angle_alpha   90.00
_cell.angle_beta   90.00
_cell.angle_gamma   90.00
#
_symmetry.space_group_name_H-M   'P 1'
#
loop_
_entity.id
_entity.type
_entity.pdbx_description
1 polymer ?
#
loop_
_entity_poly.entity_id
_entity_poly.type
_entity_poly.pdbx_seq_one_letter_code
_entity_poly.pdbx_strand_id
1 'polypeptide(L)'
;MCYSDDLPGAVSEFKRSAVEHGCTPLQHELLCRLVVEAEKGPTGQALLQETIKTGQQVHKIPNTHIALIVALAETGQEKQLRRLLMDPSVKINSSLLLARCQRLVDEDKLEPLQAIVSSTYNNANFNNTPIFTYMLQIFNRRGDCDGALSLWTSMQERDVQPPPQFLDQLAVATAQPQASCAFRHFCRPQSPV
;
A
#
# COMPACT_ATOMS: atom_id res chain seq x y z
N MET A 1 -11.24 -13.67 23.00
CA MET A 1 -11.57 -14.72 22.01
C MET A 1 -10.26 -15.20 21.42
N CYS A 2 -9.94 -16.48 21.59
CA CYS A 2 -8.68 -17.08 21.16
C CYS A 2 -8.68 -17.17 19.63
N TYR A 3 -7.84 -16.37 18.96
CA TYR A 3 -7.65 -16.44 17.52
C TYR A 3 -6.79 -17.67 17.23
N SER A 4 -7.40 -18.77 16.80
CA SER A 4 -6.65 -19.88 16.21
C SER A 4 -6.02 -19.39 14.91
N ASP A 5 -4.70 -19.49 14.76
CA ASP A 5 -3.95 -19.20 13.53
C ASP A 5 -4.21 -20.26 12.42
N ASP A 6 -5.44 -20.77 12.35
CA ASP A 6 -5.90 -21.74 11.36
C ASP A 6 -6.21 -21.05 10.03
N LEU A 7 -5.15 -20.75 9.27
CA LEU A 7 -5.26 -20.21 7.92
C LEU A 7 -6.03 -21.13 6.95
N PRO A 8 -5.84 -22.46 6.96
CA PRO A 8 -6.68 -23.36 6.15
C PRO A 8 -8.17 -23.22 6.44
N GLY A 9 -8.56 -23.20 7.72
CA GLY A 9 -9.95 -22.98 8.13
C GLY A 9 -10.50 -21.64 7.65
N ALA A 10 -9.70 -20.58 7.76
CA ALA A 10 -10.08 -19.25 7.28
C ALA A 10 -10.31 -19.22 5.74
N VAL A 11 -9.46 -19.88 4.96
CA VAL A 11 -9.63 -20.00 3.50
C VAL A 11 -10.87 -20.80 3.15
N SER A 12 -11.17 -21.87 3.89
CA SER A 12 -12.38 -22.67 3.73
C SER A 12 -13.66 -21.82 3.94
N GLU A 13 -13.73 -21.04 5.03
CA GLU A 13 -14.87 -20.17 5.31
C GLU A 13 -14.98 -19.00 4.32
N PHE A 14 -13.85 -18.45 3.89
CA PHE A 14 -13.80 -17.44 2.83
C PHE A 14 -14.41 -17.98 1.54
N LYS A 15 -14.03 -19.21 1.15
CA LYS A 15 -14.55 -19.90 -0.03
C LYS A 15 -16.04 -20.22 0.09
N ARG A 16 -16.48 -20.71 1.26
CA ARG A 16 -17.90 -20.95 1.53
C ARG A 16 -18.71 -19.68 1.35
N SER A 17 -18.26 -18.56 1.94
CA SER A 17 -18.91 -17.25 1.81
C SER A 17 -18.99 -16.76 0.35
N ALA A 18 -17.90 -16.95 -0.42
CA ALA A 18 -17.87 -16.58 -1.83
C ALA A 18 -18.88 -17.39 -2.67
N VAL A 19 -19.00 -18.69 -2.40
CA VAL A 19 -19.90 -19.58 -3.15
C VAL A 19 -21.36 -19.38 -2.73
N GLU A 20 -21.65 -19.32 -1.43
CA GLU A 20 -23.01 -19.27 -0.91
C GLU A 20 -23.63 -17.87 -0.98
N HIS A 21 -22.81 -16.81 -0.88
CA HIS A 21 -23.31 -15.45 -0.74
C HIS A 21 -22.75 -14.48 -1.80
N GLY A 22 -21.83 -14.91 -2.67
CA GLY A 22 -21.23 -14.04 -3.68
C GLY A 22 -20.44 -12.87 -3.08
N CYS A 23 -19.89 -13.04 -1.86
CA CYS A 23 -19.16 -12.00 -1.15
C CYS A 23 -17.81 -12.52 -0.64
N THR A 24 -16.85 -11.61 -0.45
CA THR A 24 -15.49 -11.94 -0.01
C THR A 24 -15.13 -11.15 1.26
N PRO A 25 -15.72 -11.50 2.41
CA PRO A 25 -15.46 -10.79 3.66
C PRO A 25 -13.98 -10.89 4.03
N LEU A 26 -13.41 -9.80 4.55
CA LEU A 26 -12.02 -9.73 5.02
C LEU A 26 -10.97 -10.20 4.01
N GLN A 27 -11.26 -10.07 2.70
CA GLN A 27 -10.36 -10.53 1.64
C GLN A 27 -8.97 -9.92 1.76
N HIS A 28 -8.88 -8.63 2.08
CA HIS A 28 -7.61 -7.92 2.16
C HIS A 28 -6.76 -8.45 3.32
N GLU A 29 -7.36 -8.57 4.49
CA GLU A 29 -6.73 -9.04 5.72
C GLU A 29 -6.25 -10.49 5.56
N LEU A 30 -7.07 -11.35 4.95
CA LEU A 30 -6.70 -12.73 4.65
C LEU A 30 -5.53 -12.79 3.65
N LEU A 31 -5.55 -11.99 2.59
CA LEU A 31 -4.46 -11.91 1.62
C LEU A 31 -3.15 -11.45 2.28
N CYS A 32 -3.17 -10.43 3.14
CA CYS A 32 -1.97 -9.99 3.86
C CYS A 32 -1.34 -11.13 4.68
N ARG A 33 -2.15 -11.93 5.39
CA ARG A 33 -1.65 -13.09 6.16
C ARG A 33 -1.11 -14.18 5.24
N LEU A 34 -1.83 -14.52 4.18
CA LEU A 34 -1.44 -15.59 3.24
C LEU A 34 -0.21 -15.24 2.42
N VAL A 35 0.00 -13.97 2.08
CA VAL A 35 1.21 -13.50 1.40
C VAL A 35 2.45 -13.77 2.25
N VAL A 36 2.38 -13.48 3.56
CA VAL A 36 3.48 -13.79 4.50
C VAL A 36 3.65 -15.30 4.67
N GLU A 37 2.56 -16.06 4.72
CA GLU A 37 2.62 -17.52 4.82
C GLU A 37 3.19 -18.18 3.56
N ALA A 38 2.92 -17.64 2.38
CA ALA A 38 3.40 -18.15 1.10
C ALA A 38 4.94 -18.12 0.97
N GLU A 39 5.61 -17.23 1.70
CA GLU A 39 7.08 -17.20 1.77
C GLU A 39 7.65 -18.39 2.57
N LYS A 40 6.85 -19.00 3.46
CA LYS A 40 7.31 -20.11 4.32
C LYS A 40 7.32 -21.46 3.60
N GLY A 41 6.54 -21.61 2.52
CA GLY A 41 6.52 -22.86 1.77
C GLY A 41 5.30 -23.07 0.87
N PRO A 42 5.23 -24.25 0.21
CA PRO A 42 4.24 -24.54 -0.82
C PRO A 42 2.79 -24.56 -0.30
N THR A 43 2.57 -24.90 0.98
CA THR A 43 1.24 -24.90 1.58
C THR A 43 0.64 -23.49 1.61
N GLY A 44 1.40 -22.49 2.06
CA GLY A 44 0.95 -21.10 2.06
C GLY A 44 0.71 -20.57 0.64
N GLN A 45 1.55 -20.96 -0.32
CA GLN A 45 1.37 -20.62 -1.73
C GLN A 45 0.07 -21.20 -2.27
N ALA A 46 -0.24 -22.46 -1.96
CA ALA A 46 -1.48 -23.10 -2.39
C ALA A 46 -2.72 -22.37 -1.84
N LEU A 47 -2.71 -22.03 -0.54
CA LEU A 47 -3.80 -21.29 0.11
C LEU A 47 -3.98 -19.88 -0.48
N LEU A 48 -2.87 -19.18 -0.75
CA LEU A 48 -2.90 -17.87 -1.42
C LEU A 48 -3.50 -17.97 -2.82
N GLN A 49 -3.05 -18.94 -3.63
CA GLN A 49 -3.57 -19.15 -4.98
C GLN A 49 -5.05 -19.54 -5.00
N GLU A 50 -5.49 -20.37 -4.05
CA GLU A 50 -6.91 -20.70 -3.90
C GLU A 50 -7.74 -19.45 -3.57
N THR A 51 -7.29 -18.66 -2.59
CA THR A 51 -7.97 -17.43 -2.19
C THR A 51 -8.09 -16.42 -3.34
N ILE A 52 -7.01 -16.26 -4.13
CA ILE A 52 -7.02 -15.42 -5.33
C ILE A 52 -8.06 -15.94 -6.33
N LYS A 53 -8.05 -17.24 -6.66
CA LYS A 53 -9.01 -17.82 -7.61
C LYS A 53 -10.46 -17.64 -7.16
N THR A 54 -10.74 -17.86 -5.87
CA THR A 54 -12.06 -17.62 -5.28
C THR A 54 -12.46 -16.15 -5.39
N GLY A 55 -11.56 -15.22 -5.07
CA GLY A 55 -11.82 -13.78 -5.23
C GLY A 55 -12.13 -13.38 -6.67
N GLN A 56 -11.44 -13.98 -7.65
CA GLN A 56 -11.65 -13.71 -9.07
C GLN A 56 -13.02 -14.17 -9.57
N GLN A 57 -13.59 -15.23 -8.99
CA GLN A 57 -14.94 -15.70 -9.31
C GLN A 57 -16.01 -14.68 -8.91
N VAL A 58 -15.78 -13.92 -7.84
CA VAL A 58 -16.72 -12.90 -7.32
C VAL A 58 -16.49 -11.53 -7.97
N HIS A 59 -15.25 -11.02 -7.93
CA HIS A 59 -14.94 -9.61 -8.26
C HIS A 59 -14.34 -9.40 -9.65
N LYS A 60 -14.14 -10.48 -10.42
CA LYS A 60 -13.33 -10.51 -11.64
C LYS A 60 -11.84 -10.29 -11.35
N ILE A 61 -11.03 -10.63 -12.35
CA ILE A 61 -9.56 -10.62 -12.25
C ILE A 61 -8.99 -9.24 -11.89
N PRO A 62 -9.33 -8.13 -12.58
CA PRO A 62 -8.68 -6.84 -12.33
C PRO A 62 -8.88 -6.31 -10.90
N ASN A 63 -10.07 -6.52 -10.31
CA ASN A 63 -10.37 -6.04 -8.97
C ASN A 63 -9.70 -6.90 -7.90
N THR A 64 -9.61 -8.21 -8.12
CA THR A 64 -8.89 -9.12 -7.22
C THR A 64 -7.40 -8.81 -7.21
N HIS A 65 -6.83 -8.45 -8.37
CA HIS A 65 -5.44 -8.00 -8.44
C HIS A 65 -5.19 -6.73 -7.62
N ILE A 66 -6.14 -5.79 -7.54
CA ILE A 66 -5.97 -4.61 -6.67
C ILE A 66 -5.81 -5.03 -5.21
N ALA A 67 -6.65 -5.93 -4.70
CA ALA A 67 -6.54 -6.41 -3.33
C ALA A 67 -5.17 -7.09 -3.07
N LEU A 68 -4.70 -7.89 -4.04
CA LEU A 68 -3.38 -8.53 -3.96
C LEU A 68 -2.23 -7.50 -4.01
N ILE A 69 -2.29 -6.50 -4.89
CA ILE A 69 -1.29 -5.42 -5.00
C ILE A 69 -1.15 -4.70 -3.66
N VAL A 70 -2.26 -4.32 -3.03
CA VAL A 70 -2.23 -3.62 -1.74
C VAL A 70 -1.70 -4.55 -0.65
N ALA A 71 -2.10 -5.83 -0.62
CA ALA A 71 -1.60 -6.79 0.35
C ALA A 71 -0.08 -7.02 0.22
N LEU A 72 0.44 -7.15 -1.01
CA LEU A 72 1.87 -7.26 -1.28
C LEU A 72 2.63 -6.01 -0.84
N ALA A 73 2.06 -4.82 -1.07
CA ALA A 73 2.64 -3.55 -0.64
C ALA A 73 2.68 -3.41 0.89
N GLU A 74 1.59 -3.76 1.60
CA GLU A 74 1.53 -3.69 3.06
C GLU A 74 2.44 -4.70 3.76
N THR A 75 2.68 -5.84 3.13
CA THR A 75 3.53 -6.90 3.69
C THR A 75 5.00 -6.80 3.27
N GLY A 76 5.36 -5.77 2.47
CA GLY A 76 6.74 -5.54 2.03
C GLY A 76 7.25 -6.51 0.95
N GLN A 77 6.36 -7.18 0.22
CA GLN A 77 6.73 -8.15 -0.82
C GLN A 77 7.06 -7.50 -2.17
N GLU A 78 8.08 -6.63 -2.18
CA GLU A 78 8.41 -5.78 -3.32
C GLU A 78 8.70 -6.54 -4.62
N LYS A 79 9.38 -7.70 -4.54
CA LYS A 79 9.70 -8.51 -5.74
C LYS A 79 8.45 -9.04 -6.42
N GLN A 80 7.50 -9.53 -5.64
CA GLN A 80 6.22 -10.04 -6.15
C GLN A 80 5.33 -8.88 -6.63
N LEU A 81 5.29 -7.78 -5.87
CA LEU A 81 4.59 -6.56 -6.22
C LEU A 81 5.04 -6.01 -7.58
N ARG A 82 6.36 -5.84 -7.76
CA ARG A 82 6.96 -5.39 -9.02
C ARG A 82 6.66 -6.35 -10.16
N ARG A 83 6.78 -7.67 -9.95
CA ARG A 83 6.44 -8.67 -10.98
C ARG A 83 5.01 -8.52 -11.47
N LEU A 84 4.05 -8.38 -10.55
CA LEU A 84 2.64 -8.25 -10.87
C LEU A 84 2.33 -6.93 -11.58
N LEU A 85 2.92 -5.82 -11.13
CA LEU A 85 2.68 -4.48 -11.69
C LEU A 85 3.37 -4.26 -13.05
N MET A 86 4.48 -4.94 -13.32
CA MET A 86 5.20 -4.84 -14.60
C MET A 86 4.69 -5.78 -15.68
N ASP A 87 3.85 -6.76 -15.34
CA ASP A 87 3.30 -7.72 -16.30
C ASP A 87 2.26 -7.04 -17.21
N PRO A 88 2.50 -6.91 -18.53
CA PRO A 88 1.57 -6.25 -19.44
C PRO A 88 0.26 -7.04 -19.65
N SER A 89 0.22 -8.33 -19.30
CA SER A 89 -1.00 -9.14 -19.34
C SER A 89 -1.95 -8.84 -18.17
N VAL A 90 -1.42 -8.25 -17.10
CA VAL A 90 -2.16 -7.93 -15.88
C VAL A 90 -2.92 -6.62 -16.08
N LYS A 91 -4.25 -6.74 -16.21
CA LYS A 91 -5.13 -5.58 -16.26
C LYS A 91 -5.33 -5.02 -14.86
N ILE A 92 -5.04 -3.73 -14.69
CA ILE A 92 -5.19 -2.99 -13.44
C ILE A 92 -6.33 -1.99 -13.61
N ASN A 93 -7.28 -2.01 -12.67
CA ASN A 93 -8.30 -0.96 -12.59
C ASN A 93 -7.73 0.22 -11.80
N SER A 94 -7.21 1.24 -12.52
CA SER A 94 -6.54 2.39 -11.90
C SER A 94 -7.45 3.15 -10.92
N SER A 95 -8.73 3.34 -11.25
CA SER A 95 -9.66 4.06 -10.37
C SER A 95 -9.86 3.33 -9.04
N LEU A 96 -9.99 2.00 -9.08
CA LEU A 96 -10.11 1.18 -7.86
C LEU A 96 -8.81 1.16 -7.06
N LEU A 97 -7.65 1.11 -7.73
CA LEU A 97 -6.36 1.17 -7.07
C LEU A 97 -6.18 2.50 -6.34
N LEU A 98 -6.49 3.62 -6.99
CA LEU A 98 -6.42 4.94 -6.36
C LEU A 98 -7.37 5.06 -5.16
N ALA A 99 -8.58 4.50 -5.25
CA ALA A 99 -9.49 4.45 -4.10
C ALA A 99 -8.91 3.65 -2.91
N ARG A 100 -8.19 2.56 -3.18
CA ARG A 100 -7.47 1.82 -2.13
C ARG A 100 -6.27 2.60 -1.58
N CYS A 101 -5.53 3.31 -2.44
CA CYS A 101 -4.47 4.20 -2.00
C CYS A 101 -4.99 5.34 -1.12
N GLN A 102 -6.15 5.92 -1.43
CA GLN A 102 -6.79 6.92 -0.58
C GLN A 102 -7.13 6.34 0.81
N ARG A 103 -7.58 5.08 0.88
CA ARG A 103 -7.79 4.43 2.18
C ARG A 103 -6.47 4.27 2.97
N LEU A 104 -5.36 3.96 2.31
CA LEU A 104 -4.03 3.93 2.96
C LEU A 104 -3.63 5.31 3.50
N VAL A 105 -3.98 6.37 2.79
CA VAL A 105 -3.84 7.76 3.26
C VAL A 105 -4.66 7.99 4.51
N ASP A 106 -5.92 7.56 4.55
CA ASP A 106 -6.78 7.70 5.73
C ASP A 106 -6.24 6.91 6.94
N GLU A 107 -5.59 5.77 6.69
CA GLU A 107 -4.94 4.91 7.69
C GLU A 107 -3.50 5.37 8.07
N ASP A 108 -3.02 6.49 7.52
CA ASP A 108 -1.65 7.01 7.70
C ASP A 108 -0.54 5.99 7.36
N LYS A 109 -0.75 5.19 6.31
CA LYS A 109 0.21 4.17 5.82
C LYS A 109 0.99 4.69 4.63
N LEU A 110 2.23 5.12 4.86
CA LEU A 110 3.10 5.70 3.83
C LEU A 110 3.86 4.61 3.04
N GLU A 111 4.33 3.59 3.75
CA GLU A 111 5.22 2.54 3.26
C GLU A 111 4.61 1.77 2.08
N PRO A 112 3.31 1.38 2.08
CA PRO A 112 2.72 0.69 0.95
C PRO A 112 2.61 1.58 -0.29
N LEU A 113 2.38 2.89 -0.12
CA LEU A 113 2.34 3.85 -1.24
C LEU A 113 3.73 3.99 -1.87
N GLN A 114 4.78 4.07 -1.04
CA GLN A 114 6.17 4.08 -1.50
C GLN A 114 6.54 2.81 -2.27
N ALA A 115 6.12 1.64 -1.77
CA ALA A 115 6.35 0.36 -2.41
C ALA A 115 5.69 0.29 -3.80
N ILE A 116 4.45 0.80 -3.94
CA ILE A 116 3.74 0.85 -5.22
C ILE A 116 4.47 1.75 -6.22
N VAL A 117 4.83 2.97 -5.83
CA VAL A 117 5.55 3.93 -6.71
C VAL A 117 6.91 3.38 -7.14
N SER A 118 7.64 2.75 -6.23
CA SER A 118 8.98 2.20 -6.52
C SER A 118 8.91 0.97 -7.43
N SER A 119 7.85 0.16 -7.27
CA SER A 119 7.62 -1.04 -8.08
C SER A 119 7.19 -0.73 -9.52
N THR A 120 6.63 0.45 -9.74
CA THR A 120 6.12 0.92 -11.04
C THR A 120 7.06 1.92 -11.72
N TYR A 121 8.21 2.21 -11.13
CA TYR A 121 9.22 3.06 -11.75
C TYR A 121 9.65 2.48 -13.12
N ASN A 122 9.64 3.34 -14.15
CA ASN A 122 9.82 3.00 -15.58
C ASN A 122 8.71 2.15 -16.23
N ASN A 123 7.52 2.07 -15.63
CA ASN A 123 6.35 1.47 -16.28
C ASN A 123 5.48 2.54 -16.94
N ALA A 124 5.62 2.72 -18.25
CA ALA A 124 4.85 3.71 -19.02
C ALA A 124 3.33 3.46 -19.01
N ASN A 125 2.89 2.23 -18.72
CA ASN A 125 1.47 1.87 -18.68
C ASN A 125 0.82 2.20 -17.32
N PHE A 126 1.60 2.64 -16.33
CA PHE A 126 1.10 2.91 -14.99
C PHE A 126 1.28 4.38 -14.60
N ASN A 127 0.17 5.08 -14.38
CA ASN A 127 0.18 6.47 -13.92
C ASN A 127 0.29 6.54 -12.39
N ASN A 128 1.49 6.84 -11.89
CA ASN A 128 1.77 7.02 -10.46
C ASN A 128 1.53 8.43 -9.94
N THR A 129 1.33 9.42 -10.80
CA THR A 129 1.29 10.85 -10.41
C THR A 129 0.30 11.13 -9.26
N PRO A 130 -0.92 10.54 -9.23
CA PRO A 130 -1.83 10.76 -8.10
C PRO A 130 -1.30 10.22 -6.77
N ILE A 131 -0.51 9.14 -6.79
CA ILE A 131 0.03 8.50 -5.56
C ILE A 131 1.04 9.42 -4.87
N PHE A 132 1.82 10.21 -5.61
CA PHE A 132 2.68 11.23 -5.02
C PHE A 132 1.90 12.28 -4.24
N THR A 133 0.72 12.68 -4.72
CA THR A 133 -0.15 13.61 -3.98
C THR A 133 -0.67 12.99 -2.70
N TYR A 134 -1.04 11.71 -2.73
CA TYR A 134 -1.43 10.94 -1.54
C TYR A 134 -0.32 10.85 -0.50
N MET A 135 0.93 10.63 -0.92
CA MET A 135 2.07 10.64 -0.01
C MET A 135 2.30 12.03 0.60
N LEU A 136 2.18 13.11 -0.18
CA LEU A 136 2.30 14.47 0.34
C LEU A 136 1.21 14.79 1.39
N GLN A 137 -0.02 14.32 1.21
CA GLN A 137 -1.09 14.46 2.20
C GLN A 137 -0.76 13.78 3.54
N ILE A 138 -0.03 12.67 3.51
CA ILE A 138 0.47 12.02 4.73
C ILE A 138 1.54 12.88 5.38
N PHE A 139 2.56 13.33 4.64
CA PHE A 139 3.61 14.21 5.17
C PHE A 139 3.05 15.49 5.79
N ASN A 140 2.06 16.11 5.15
CA ASN A 140 1.38 17.31 5.65
C ASN A 140 0.64 17.06 6.97
N ARG A 141 -0.01 15.89 7.12
CA ARG A 141 -0.69 15.52 8.38
C ARG A 141 0.30 15.18 9.49
N ARG A 142 1.47 14.64 9.14
CA ARG A 142 2.57 14.35 10.08
C ARG A 142 3.38 15.60 10.46
N GLY A 143 3.27 16.69 9.71
CA GLY A 143 4.14 17.87 9.85
C GLY A 143 5.59 17.57 9.44
N ASP A 144 5.78 16.60 8.55
CA ASP A 144 7.09 16.12 8.11
C ASP A 144 7.56 16.87 6.85
N CYS A 145 8.13 18.05 7.07
CA CYS A 145 8.63 18.91 6.00
C CYS A 145 9.78 18.27 5.22
N ASP A 146 10.68 17.56 5.91
CA ASP A 146 11.85 16.92 5.30
C ASP A 146 11.41 15.78 4.37
N GLY A 147 10.44 14.98 4.81
CA GLY A 147 9.80 13.95 3.99
C GLY A 147 9.10 14.53 2.76
N ALA A 148 8.36 15.63 2.91
CA ALA A 148 7.72 16.32 1.78
C ALA A 148 8.74 16.87 0.76
N LEU A 149 9.84 17.46 1.21
CA LEU A 149 10.92 17.94 0.34
C LEU A 149 11.66 16.80 -0.35
N SER A 150 11.94 15.70 0.38
CA SER A 150 12.54 14.50 -0.19
C SER A 150 11.65 13.89 -1.28
N LEU A 151 10.33 13.86 -1.06
CA LEU A 151 9.36 13.42 -2.05
C LEU A 151 9.42 14.25 -3.33
N TRP A 152 9.47 15.58 -3.20
CA TRP A 152 9.61 16.50 -4.33
C TRP A 152 10.90 16.26 -5.13
N THR A 153 12.03 16.13 -4.45
CA THR A 153 13.32 15.80 -5.09
C THR A 153 13.23 14.47 -5.83
N SER A 154 12.63 13.45 -5.21
CA SER A 154 12.44 12.14 -5.85
C SER A 154 11.54 12.20 -7.08
N MET A 155 10.52 13.07 -7.12
CA MET A 155 9.71 13.26 -8.32
C MET A 155 10.52 13.84 -9.47
N GLN A 156 11.37 14.84 -9.20
CA GLN A 156 12.24 15.46 -10.20
C GLN A 156 13.26 14.47 -10.77
N GLU A 157 13.91 13.68 -9.90
CA GLU A 157 14.86 12.63 -10.31
C GLU A 157 14.23 11.58 -11.23
N ARG A 158 12.91 11.36 -11.10
CA ARG A 158 12.13 10.40 -11.87
C ARG A 158 11.43 11.01 -13.08
N ASP A 159 11.68 12.29 -13.36
CA ASP A 159 11.03 13.09 -14.41
C ASP A 159 9.49 13.06 -14.34
N VAL A 160 8.94 13.02 -13.11
CA VAL A 160 7.50 13.01 -12.88
C VAL A 160 7.00 14.43 -12.75
N GLN A 161 6.14 14.85 -13.68
CA GLN A 161 5.50 16.16 -13.63
C GLN A 161 4.50 16.23 -12.45
N PRO A 162 4.61 17.24 -11.57
CA PRO A 162 3.67 17.40 -10.46
C PRO A 162 2.28 17.78 -10.98
N PRO A 163 1.20 17.29 -10.34
CA PRO A 163 -0.14 17.78 -10.63
C PRO A 163 -0.30 19.23 -10.15
N PRO A 164 -1.23 20.01 -10.72
CA PRO A 164 -1.31 21.46 -10.48
C PRO A 164 -1.38 21.87 -8.99
N GLN A 165 -2.08 21.09 -8.17
CA GLN A 165 -2.28 21.38 -6.75
C GLN A 165 -1.11 20.94 -5.86
N PHE A 166 -0.13 20.22 -6.41
CA PHE A 166 0.96 19.64 -5.62
C PHE A 166 1.87 20.70 -5.02
N LEU A 167 2.25 21.71 -5.80
CA LEU A 167 3.14 22.77 -5.33
C LEU A 167 2.47 23.64 -4.27
N ASP A 168 1.17 23.89 -4.38
CA ASP A 168 0.39 24.57 -3.35
C ASP A 168 0.40 23.78 -2.04
N GLN A 169 0.19 22.46 -2.11
CA GLN A 169 0.24 21.57 -0.95
C GLN A 169 1.65 21.46 -0.33
N LEU A 170 2.69 21.52 -1.16
CA LEU A 170 4.09 21.51 -0.72
C LEU A 170 4.48 22.83 -0.03
N ALA A 171 3.99 23.96 -0.55
CA ALA A 171 4.16 25.26 0.09
C ALA A 171 3.52 25.27 1.49
N VAL A 172 2.32 24.69 1.63
CA VAL A 172 1.67 24.52 2.93
C VAL A 172 2.51 23.66 3.87
N ALA A 173 3.06 22.53 3.38
CA ALA A 173 3.93 21.65 4.15
C ALA A 173 5.13 22.41 4.74
N THR A 174 5.79 23.20 3.91
CA THR A 174 7.07 23.87 4.24
C THR A 174 6.88 25.18 5.01
N ALA A 175 5.69 25.78 4.97
CA ALA A 175 5.35 26.98 5.72
C ALA A 175 4.93 26.71 7.18
N GLN A 176 4.71 25.45 7.57
CA GLN A 176 4.38 25.11 8.95
C GLN A 176 5.56 25.43 9.88
N PRO A 177 5.35 26.18 10.98
CA PRO A 177 6.42 26.50 11.91
C PRO A 177 6.99 25.22 12.55
N GLN A 178 8.30 25.02 12.42
CA GLN A 178 9.09 23.85 12.87
C GLN A 178 9.08 23.59 14.41
N ALA A 179 8.11 24.13 15.15
CA ALA A 179 8.06 24.05 16.61
C ALA A 179 7.82 22.62 17.14
N SER A 180 7.28 21.69 16.33
CA SER A 180 7.11 20.28 16.74
C SER A 180 8.32 19.40 16.41
N CYS A 181 9.11 19.73 15.39
CA CYS A 181 10.26 18.93 14.96
C CYS A 181 11.49 19.09 15.88
N ALA A 182 11.67 20.26 16.51
CA ALA A 182 12.82 20.52 17.38
C ALA A 182 12.68 19.96 18.81
N PHE A 183 11.47 19.63 19.29
CA PHE A 183 11.25 19.34 20.72
C PHE A 183 11.40 17.87 21.15
N ARG A 184 11.53 16.92 20.22
CA ARG A 184 11.68 15.49 20.58
C ARG A 184 13.11 14.97 20.65
N HIS A 185 14.11 15.74 20.20
CA HIS A 185 15.52 15.29 20.18
C HIS A 185 16.42 15.88 21.28
N PHE A 186 15.90 16.70 22.20
CA PHE A 186 16.75 17.39 23.19
C PHE A 186 16.39 17.20 24.67
N CYS A 187 15.49 16.28 25.04
CA CYS A 187 15.30 15.90 26.44
C CYS A 187 15.93 14.54 26.76
N ARG A 188 17.27 14.47 26.68
CA ARG A 188 18.03 13.54 27.51
C ARG A 188 18.45 14.33 28.76
N PRO A 189 17.94 14.02 29.96
CA PRO A 189 18.47 14.67 31.15
C PRO A 189 19.92 14.19 31.32
N GLN A 190 20.87 15.11 31.13
CA GLN A 190 22.19 14.93 31.73
C GLN A 190 21.99 15.04 33.25
N SER A 191 22.14 13.93 33.95
CA SER A 191 22.22 13.91 35.41
C SER A 191 23.52 14.60 35.82
N PRO A 192 23.51 15.59 36.72
CA PRO A 192 24.72 16.08 37.33
C PRO A 192 25.04 15.28 38.60
N VAL A 193 26.35 14.98 38.73
CA VAL A 193 27.13 14.46 39.87
C VAL A 193 27.04 12.95 40.14
#